data_AF-A0ABD5Z449-F1
#
_entry.id   AF-A0ABD5Z449-F1
#
_cell.length_a   1.000
_cell.length_b   1.000
_cell.length_c   1.000
_cell.angle_alpha   90.00
_cell.angle_beta   90.00
_cell.angle_gamma   90.00
#
_symmetry.space_group_name_H-M   'P 1'
#
loop_
_entity.id
_entity.type
_entity.pdbx_description
1 polymer ?
#
loop_
_entity_poly.entity_id
_entity_poly.type
_entity_poly.pdbx_seq_one_letter_code
_entity_poly.pdbx_strand_id
1 'polypeptide(L)'
;MRRRTFLAGTATTAATALAGCMGGGSTGTLATKVSDQPGDIGDFETLIIHVTTVYVKPTDGERKSFDVDQTVDLTKLTGENTALVGEQELATGEYEFLQLQAEATEAKLKSGGSADVSTPGEAPLKFNKNFEIRANQTTTFVADFTPVQQGQTNRYVLQPVADEVKVIYEGEGGSGNQTNSS
;
A
#
# COMPACT_ATOMS: atom_id res chain seq x y z
N MET A 1 -3.32 -60.14 -11.24
CA MET A 1 -2.53 -58.90 -11.42
C MET A 1 -3.23 -58.02 -12.44
N ARG A 2 -3.90 -56.94 -12.01
CA ARG A 2 -4.67 -56.04 -12.89
C ARG A 2 -3.81 -54.82 -13.22
N ARG A 3 -3.51 -54.63 -14.50
CA ARG A 3 -2.77 -53.47 -15.03
C ARG A 3 -3.73 -52.28 -15.08
N ARG A 4 -3.46 -51.24 -14.30
CA ARG A 4 -4.18 -49.96 -14.40
C ARG A 4 -3.28 -48.97 -15.13
N THR A 5 -3.51 -48.87 -16.44
CA THR A 5 -3.00 -47.80 -17.29
C THR A 5 -3.92 -46.60 -17.13
N PHE A 6 -3.39 -45.48 -16.65
CA PHE A 6 -4.06 -44.19 -16.71
C PHE A 6 -3.37 -43.37 -17.79
N LEU A 7 -4.11 -43.06 -18.85
CA LEU A 7 -3.81 -42.00 -19.80
C LEU A 7 -4.76 -40.82 -19.52
N ALA A 8 -4.30 -39.65 -19.95
CA ALA A 8 -5.06 -38.45 -20.28
C ALA A 8 -5.20 -37.36 -19.20
N GLY A 9 -4.72 -36.17 -19.56
CA GLY A 9 -5.16 -34.91 -18.97
C GLY A 9 -4.10 -33.82 -18.84
N THR A 10 -3.37 -33.45 -19.90
CA THR A 10 -2.69 -32.14 -19.92
C THR A 10 -3.77 -31.07 -20.09
N ALA A 11 -4.21 -30.47 -18.99
CA ALA A 11 -5.03 -29.28 -19.03
C ALA A 11 -4.14 -28.07 -19.34
N THR A 12 -4.06 -27.68 -20.61
CA THR A 12 -3.59 -26.35 -20.99
C THR A 12 -4.71 -25.36 -20.67
N THR A 13 -4.64 -24.71 -19.52
CA THR A 13 -5.43 -23.51 -19.25
C THR A 13 -4.88 -22.38 -20.11
N ALA A 14 -5.65 -22.01 -21.13
CA ALA A 14 -5.45 -20.76 -21.86
C ALA A 14 -5.81 -19.59 -20.93
N ALA A 15 -4.79 -18.82 -20.54
CA ALA A 15 -5.00 -17.51 -19.92
C ALA A 15 -4.95 -16.45 -21.03
N THR A 16 -6.10 -15.90 -21.37
CA THR A 16 -6.23 -14.66 -22.15
C THR A 16 -6.37 -13.45 -21.22
N ALA A 17 -5.76 -12.34 -21.64
CA ALA A 17 -5.84 -10.94 -21.17
C ALA A 17 -4.84 -10.57 -20.06
N LEU A 18 -4.11 -9.45 -20.13
CA LEU A 18 -4.45 -8.14 -20.69
C LEU A 18 -3.36 -7.55 -21.61
N ALA A 19 -3.82 -6.83 -22.62
CA ALA A 19 -3.00 -6.05 -23.54
C ALA A 19 -2.31 -4.88 -22.83
N GLY A 20 -1.01 -4.69 -23.12
CA GLY A 20 -0.24 -3.55 -22.64
C GLY A 20 1.27 -3.67 -22.85
N CYS A 21 1.74 -4.33 -23.91
CA CYS A 21 3.17 -4.45 -24.18
C CYS A 21 3.48 -4.04 -25.64
N MET A 22 3.35 -2.74 -25.92
CA MET A 22 3.94 -2.11 -27.10
C MET A 22 4.95 -1.08 -26.62
N GLY A 23 5.99 -1.59 -25.96
CA GLY A 23 7.14 -0.87 -25.44
C GLY A 23 7.95 -1.86 -24.62
N GLY A 24 8.93 -2.52 -25.21
CA GLY A 24 9.79 -3.52 -24.56
C GLY A 24 10.74 -2.89 -23.54
N GLY A 25 10.20 -2.27 -22.50
CA GLY A 25 10.93 -1.77 -21.35
C GLY A 25 11.05 -2.84 -20.28
N SER A 26 12.09 -2.74 -19.46
CA SER A 26 12.18 -3.49 -18.20
C SER A 26 11.04 -3.11 -17.26
N THR A 27 10.64 -4.05 -16.41
CA THR A 27 9.66 -3.83 -15.34
C THR A 27 10.26 -4.15 -13.97
N GLY A 28 9.65 -3.62 -12.94
CA GLY A 28 9.91 -3.92 -11.53
C GLY A 28 8.60 -3.99 -10.75
N THR A 29 8.67 -4.45 -9.51
CA THR A 29 7.49 -4.60 -8.65
C THR A 29 7.38 -3.42 -7.68
N LEU A 30 6.21 -2.80 -7.62
CA LEU A 30 5.84 -1.89 -6.53
C LEU A 30 5.02 -2.66 -5.49
N ALA A 31 5.54 -2.81 -4.29
CA ALA A 31 4.79 -3.28 -3.13
C ALA A 31 4.31 -2.05 -2.33
N THR A 32 3.01 -1.84 -2.28
CA THR A 32 2.41 -0.75 -1.51
C THR A 32 1.97 -1.27 -0.16
N LYS A 33 2.52 -0.69 0.91
CA LYS A 33 2.18 -1.00 2.29
C LYS A 33 1.57 0.23 2.97
N VAL A 34 0.83 -0.02 4.03
CA VAL A 34 0.28 1.02 4.90
C VAL A 34 0.79 0.84 6.32
N SER A 35 0.93 1.95 7.05
CA SER A 35 1.17 1.99 8.49
C SER A 35 0.44 3.15 9.15
N ASP A 36 0.48 3.15 10.47
CA ASP A 36 -0.05 4.19 11.34
C ASP A 36 1.10 5.01 11.94
N GLN A 37 0.93 6.34 11.96
CA GLN A 37 1.79 7.26 12.71
C GLN A 37 1.08 7.71 13.99
N PRO A 38 1.81 8.01 15.08
CA PRO A 38 1.21 8.52 16.30
C PRO A 38 0.52 9.86 16.03
N GLY A 39 -0.81 9.81 15.92
CA GLY A 39 -1.72 10.94 16.10
C GLY A 39 -2.77 10.56 17.13
N ASP A 40 -4.04 10.72 16.78
CA ASP A 40 -5.16 10.36 17.66
C ASP A 40 -5.56 8.89 17.51
N ILE A 41 -4.73 8.05 16.88
CA ILE A 41 -4.98 6.60 16.76
C ILE A 41 -5.13 5.93 18.12
N GLY A 42 -4.52 6.52 19.16
CA GLY A 42 -4.64 6.10 20.55
C GLY A 42 -6.06 6.11 21.09
N ASP A 43 -6.99 6.87 20.48
CA ASP A 43 -8.39 6.95 20.89
C ASP A 43 -9.22 5.75 20.42
N PHE A 44 -8.72 4.98 19.45
CA PHE A 44 -9.45 3.89 18.81
C PHE A 44 -9.14 2.55 19.45
N GLU A 45 -10.20 1.79 19.76
CA GLU A 45 -10.11 0.35 20.02
C GLU A 45 -9.93 -0.41 18.70
N THR A 46 -10.57 0.07 17.64
CA THR A 46 -10.50 -0.50 16.29
C THR A 46 -10.72 0.61 15.28
N LEU A 47 -9.87 0.67 14.25
CA LEU A 47 -10.01 1.60 13.13
C LEU A 47 -9.68 0.83 11.85
N ILE A 48 -10.72 0.36 11.17
CA ILE A 48 -10.61 -0.39 9.94
C ILE A 48 -10.82 0.53 8.76
N ILE A 49 -9.88 0.50 7.82
CA ILE A 49 -9.98 1.16 6.53
C ILE A 49 -10.10 0.13 5.41
N HIS A 50 -10.78 0.51 4.34
CA HIS A 50 -10.85 -0.23 3.09
C HIS A 50 -10.12 0.57 2.02
N VAL A 51 -9.05 0.00 1.49
CA VAL A 51 -8.24 0.55 0.40
C VAL A 51 -8.71 -0.07 -0.90
N THR A 52 -9.26 0.75 -1.79
CA THR A 52 -9.88 0.29 -3.03
C THR A 52 -8.93 0.39 -4.21
N THR A 53 -8.20 1.51 -4.31
CA THR A 53 -7.40 1.83 -5.49
C THR A 53 -6.06 2.46 -5.12
N VAL A 54 -5.00 1.99 -5.77
CA VAL A 54 -3.67 2.59 -5.77
C VAL A 54 -3.48 3.38 -7.06
N TYR A 55 -3.10 4.65 -6.95
CA TYR A 55 -2.70 5.47 -8.08
C TYR A 55 -1.22 5.79 -8.03
N VAL A 56 -0.56 5.79 -9.18
CA VAL A 56 0.85 6.19 -9.31
C VAL A 56 1.02 7.14 -10.48
N LYS A 57 1.89 8.14 -10.35
CA LYS A 57 2.23 9.07 -11.43
C LYS A 57 3.68 8.85 -11.87
N PRO A 58 3.92 8.20 -13.03
CA PRO A 58 5.23 8.21 -13.66
C PRO A 58 5.61 9.65 -14.01
N THR A 59 6.89 10.01 -13.88
CA THR A 59 7.39 11.36 -14.22
C THR A 59 7.08 11.69 -15.68
N ASP A 60 7.42 10.78 -16.59
CA ASP A 60 7.26 10.97 -18.03
C ASP A 60 5.99 10.33 -18.60
N GLY A 61 4.90 10.30 -17.83
CA GLY A 61 3.67 9.64 -18.28
C GLY A 61 2.39 10.06 -17.56
N GLU A 62 1.29 9.45 -17.99
CA GLU A 62 -0.02 9.64 -17.37
C GLU A 62 -0.14 8.83 -16.07
N ARG A 63 -0.99 9.32 -15.16
CA ARG A 63 -1.31 8.64 -13.91
C ARG A 63 -1.96 7.28 -14.21
N LYS A 64 -1.50 6.24 -13.53
CA LYS A 64 -2.04 4.87 -13.61
C LYS A 64 -2.81 4.54 -12.34
N SER A 65 -3.79 3.64 -12.43
CA SER A 65 -4.61 3.16 -11.32
C SER A 65 -4.67 1.64 -11.28
N PHE A 66 -4.72 1.07 -10.08
CA PHE A 66 -4.80 -0.36 -9.84
C PHE A 66 -5.80 -0.66 -8.73
N ASP A 67 -6.71 -1.58 -8.99
CA ASP A 67 -7.66 -2.06 -7.99
C ASP A 67 -6.96 -3.06 -7.06
N VAL A 68 -7.16 -2.90 -5.75
CA VAL A 68 -6.50 -3.74 -4.75
C VAL A 68 -7.45 -4.36 -3.71
N ASP A 69 -8.57 -3.71 -3.40
CA ASP A 69 -9.65 -4.22 -2.54
C ASP A 69 -9.16 -4.87 -1.23
N GLN A 70 -8.47 -4.09 -0.38
CA GLN A 70 -7.88 -4.58 0.88
C GLN A 70 -8.45 -3.87 2.11
N THR A 71 -8.71 -4.63 3.17
CA THR A 71 -9.21 -4.11 4.44
C THR A 71 -8.16 -4.26 5.53
N VAL A 72 -7.88 -3.18 6.26
CA VAL A 72 -6.76 -3.11 7.22
C VAL A 72 -7.20 -2.44 8.51
N ASP A 73 -6.89 -3.05 9.66
CA ASP A 73 -7.05 -2.42 10.99
C ASP A 73 -5.79 -1.63 11.36
N LEU A 74 -5.88 -0.30 11.25
CA LEU A 74 -4.76 0.62 11.55
C LEU A 74 -4.31 0.52 13.01
N THR A 75 -5.18 0.13 13.95
CA THR A 75 -4.79 -0.05 15.35
C THR A 75 -3.82 -1.21 15.56
N LYS A 76 -3.67 -2.10 14.58
CA LYS A 76 -2.67 -3.19 14.58
C LYS A 76 -1.35 -2.78 13.94
N LEU A 77 -1.27 -1.61 13.33
CA LEU A 77 -0.12 -1.14 12.56
C LEU A 77 0.71 -0.09 13.30
N THR A 78 0.64 -0.10 14.62
CA THR A 78 1.43 0.78 15.47
C THR A 78 2.91 0.40 15.46
N GLY A 79 3.79 1.39 15.60
CA GLY A 79 5.24 1.19 15.64
C GLY A 79 5.82 0.91 14.24
N GLU A 80 6.57 -0.19 14.08
CA GLU A 80 7.16 -0.58 12.80
C GLU A 80 6.28 -1.55 11.99
N ASN A 81 5.07 -1.84 12.48
CA ASN A 81 4.16 -2.78 11.84
C ASN A 81 3.56 -2.16 10.57
N THR A 82 3.50 -2.94 9.50
CA THR A 82 2.94 -2.52 8.22
C THR A 82 2.04 -3.61 7.65
N ALA A 83 1.04 -3.24 6.84
CA ALA A 83 0.23 -4.18 6.07
C ALA A 83 0.41 -3.96 4.57
N LEU A 84 0.56 -5.04 3.80
CA LEU A 84 0.56 -4.99 2.35
C LEU A 84 -0.86 -4.73 1.84
N VAL A 85 -1.03 -3.71 1.00
CA VAL A 85 -2.32 -3.38 0.39
C VAL A 85 -2.33 -3.57 -1.12
N GLY A 86 -1.19 -3.79 -1.76
CA GLY A 86 -1.17 -4.12 -3.19
C GLY A 86 0.24 -4.35 -3.73
N GLU A 87 0.33 -5.15 -4.78
CA GLU A 87 1.56 -5.38 -5.54
C GLU A 87 1.27 -5.23 -7.03
N GLN A 88 2.07 -4.42 -7.72
CA GLN A 88 1.86 -4.12 -9.13
C GLN A 88 3.17 -4.16 -9.89
N GLU A 89 3.18 -4.80 -11.06
CA GLU A 89 4.31 -4.73 -11.98
C GLU A 89 4.23 -3.43 -12.77
N LEU A 90 5.29 -2.64 -12.72
CA LEU A 90 5.39 -1.31 -13.30
C LEU A 90 6.60 -1.21 -14.22
N ALA A 91 6.49 -0.37 -15.25
CA ALA A 91 7.62 -0.01 -16.08
C ALA A 91 8.70 0.66 -15.23
N THR A 92 9.97 0.36 -15.51
CA THR A 92 11.08 1.00 -14.81
C THR A 92 11.12 2.51 -15.06
N GLY A 93 11.51 3.28 -14.05
CA GLY A 93 11.65 4.74 -14.14
C GLY A 93 11.24 5.46 -12.86
N GLU A 94 11.27 6.78 -12.91
CA GLU A 94 10.94 7.66 -11.80
C GLU A 94 9.44 7.95 -11.72
N TYR A 95 8.91 7.96 -10.51
CA TYR A 95 7.51 8.26 -10.19
C TYR A 95 7.46 9.44 -9.23
N GLU A 96 6.52 10.36 -9.47
CA GLU A 96 6.41 11.63 -8.73
C GLU A 96 5.70 11.46 -7.38
N PHE A 97 4.67 10.62 -7.34
CA PHE A 97 3.85 10.41 -6.16
C PHE A 97 3.01 9.14 -6.26
N LEU A 98 2.48 8.71 -5.11
CA LEU A 98 1.47 7.67 -4.95
C LEU A 98 0.20 8.29 -4.35
N GLN A 99 -0.97 7.78 -4.72
CA GLN A 99 -2.22 8.09 -4.03
C GLN A 99 -2.97 6.81 -3.66
N LEU A 100 -3.71 6.86 -2.55
CA LEU A 100 -4.59 5.78 -2.11
C LEU A 100 -6.03 6.27 -2.02
N GLN A 101 -6.94 5.59 -2.71
CA GLN A 101 -8.36 5.70 -2.41
C GLN A 101 -8.66 4.78 -1.24
N ALA A 102 -9.09 5.35 -0.13
CA ALA A 102 -9.45 4.62 1.05
C ALA A 102 -10.63 5.28 1.77
N GLU A 103 -11.38 4.48 2.51
CA GLU A 103 -12.45 4.93 3.40
C GLU A 103 -12.43 4.15 4.71
N ALA A 104 -12.90 4.76 5.80
CA ALA A 104 -13.07 4.05 7.06
C ALA A 104 -14.37 3.25 7.02
N THR A 105 -14.29 1.96 7.35
CA THR A 105 -15.46 1.07 7.38
C THR A 105 -15.90 0.75 8.80
N GLU A 106 -14.98 0.83 9.77
CA GLU A 106 -15.30 0.68 11.19
C GLU A 106 -14.38 1.56 12.05
N ALA A 107 -14.95 2.25 13.03
CA ALA A 107 -14.23 3.12 13.94
C ALA A 107 -14.85 3.07 15.34
N LYS A 108 -14.26 2.27 16.23
CA LYS A 108 -14.68 2.12 17.64
C LYS A 108 -13.72 2.84 18.56
N LEU A 109 -14.25 3.67 19.46
CA LEU A 109 -13.45 4.43 20.42
C LEU A 109 -13.27 3.65 21.72
N LYS A 110 -12.09 3.80 22.35
CA LYS A 110 -11.80 3.23 23.68
C LYS A 110 -12.68 3.81 24.78
N SER A 111 -13.16 5.04 24.60
CA SER A 111 -14.16 5.66 25.49
C SER A 111 -15.54 5.00 25.39
N GLY A 112 -15.73 4.09 24.44
CA GLY A 112 -17.01 3.54 24.04
C GLY A 112 -17.66 4.32 22.91
N GLY A 113 -18.51 3.64 22.14
CA GLY A 113 -19.20 4.19 20.97
C GLY A 113 -18.35 4.18 19.70
N SER A 114 -18.89 4.80 18.65
CA SER A 114 -18.25 4.90 17.34
C SER A 114 -17.84 6.34 17.03
N ALA A 115 -16.83 6.47 16.18
CA ALA A 115 -16.42 7.73 15.59
C ALA A 115 -16.85 7.79 14.12
N ASP A 116 -17.02 9.02 13.62
CA ASP A 116 -17.18 9.31 12.21
C ASP A 116 -15.81 9.68 11.65
N VAL A 117 -15.28 8.85 10.74
CA VAL A 117 -13.93 9.02 10.18
C VAL A 117 -14.05 9.18 8.68
N SER A 118 -13.53 10.29 8.18
CA SER A 118 -13.56 10.66 6.75
C SER A 118 -12.15 10.90 6.22
N THR A 119 -11.98 10.92 4.91
CA THR A 119 -10.76 11.40 4.26
C THR A 119 -10.90 12.91 3.93
N PRO A 120 -9.79 13.63 3.72
CA PRO A 120 -9.81 15.01 3.24
C PRO A 120 -10.50 15.16 1.89
N GLY A 121 -11.77 15.58 1.93
CA GLY A 121 -12.60 15.70 0.73
C GLY A 121 -12.92 14.34 0.10
N GLU A 122 -13.25 14.33 -1.19
CA GLU A 122 -13.57 13.10 -1.94
C GLU A 122 -12.38 12.56 -2.75
N ALA A 123 -11.22 13.20 -2.64
CA ALA A 123 -10.05 12.87 -3.45
C ALA A 123 -9.19 11.77 -2.81
N PRO A 124 -8.49 10.95 -3.63
CA PRO A 124 -7.49 10.01 -3.13
C PRO A 124 -6.40 10.69 -2.30
N LEU A 125 -6.02 10.05 -1.20
CA LEU A 125 -4.99 10.50 -0.26
C LEU A 125 -3.63 10.51 -0.97
N LYS A 126 -3.03 11.70 -1.13
CA LYS A 126 -1.79 11.88 -1.90
C LYS A 126 -0.54 11.87 -1.01
N PHE A 127 0.44 11.07 -1.41
CA PHE A 127 1.76 10.98 -0.81
C PHE A 127 2.81 11.58 -1.77
N ASN A 128 3.23 12.83 -1.50
CA ASN A 128 4.19 13.55 -2.36
C ASN A 128 5.63 13.08 -2.12
N LYS A 129 5.91 11.83 -2.50
CA LYS A 129 7.24 11.22 -2.39
C LYS A 129 7.63 10.63 -3.73
N ASN A 130 8.75 11.09 -4.28
CA ASN A 130 9.36 10.49 -5.45
C ASN A 130 9.92 9.10 -5.13
N PHE A 131 9.79 8.17 -6.07
CA PHE A 131 10.36 6.83 -5.98
C PHE A 131 10.70 6.28 -7.36
N GLU A 132 11.66 5.37 -7.41
CA GLU A 132 12.08 4.70 -8.63
C GLU A 132 11.49 3.28 -8.70
N ILE A 133 11.09 2.81 -9.88
CA ILE A 133 10.90 1.38 -10.12
C ILE A 133 12.12 0.86 -10.86
N ARG A 134 12.83 -0.09 -10.25
CA ARG A 134 14.05 -0.69 -10.78
C ARG A 134 13.79 -2.05 -11.41
N ALA A 135 14.58 -2.38 -12.44
CA ALA A 135 14.38 -3.60 -13.22
C ALA A 135 14.54 -4.86 -12.36
N ASN A 136 13.55 -5.75 -12.39
CA ASN A 136 13.54 -7.02 -11.67
C ASN A 136 13.77 -6.87 -10.15
N GLN A 137 13.35 -5.75 -9.57
CA GLN A 137 13.46 -5.48 -8.13
C GLN A 137 12.11 -5.10 -7.54
N THR A 138 11.94 -5.38 -6.25
CA THR A 138 10.82 -4.87 -5.47
C THR A 138 11.15 -3.54 -4.83
N THR A 139 10.34 -2.53 -5.11
CA THR A 139 10.31 -1.25 -4.40
C THR A 139 9.12 -1.26 -3.45
N THR A 140 9.38 -1.15 -2.15
CA THR A 140 8.33 -1.06 -1.14
C THR A 140 8.05 0.40 -0.80
N PHE A 141 6.82 0.85 -1.04
CA PHE A 141 6.33 2.17 -0.65
C PHE A 141 5.43 2.02 0.58
N VAL A 142 5.82 2.63 1.69
CA VAL A 142 5.05 2.59 2.94
C VAL A 142 4.32 3.93 3.09
N ALA A 143 3.00 3.86 2.99
CA ALA A 143 2.07 4.97 3.11
C ALA A 143 1.55 5.09 4.54
N ASP A 144 1.93 6.18 5.22
CA ASP A 144 1.55 6.41 6.61
C ASP A 144 0.26 7.24 6.73
N PHE A 145 -0.65 6.79 7.58
CA PHE A 145 -1.87 7.52 7.91
C PHE A 145 -1.87 7.97 9.37
N THR A 146 -2.59 9.06 9.62
CA THR A 146 -2.92 9.50 10.98
C THR A 146 -4.37 9.97 11.04
N PRO A 147 -5.21 9.44 11.97
CA PRO A 147 -6.48 10.07 12.28
C PRO A 147 -6.22 11.35 13.09
N VAL A 148 -6.97 12.41 12.78
CA VAL A 148 -6.90 13.70 13.47
C VAL A 148 -8.29 14.15 13.90
N GLN A 149 -8.49 14.30 15.21
CA GLN A 149 -9.76 14.71 15.80
C GLN A 149 -10.16 16.12 15.38
N GLN A 150 -11.44 16.29 15.04
CA GLN A 150 -12.02 17.57 14.65
C GLN A 150 -12.77 18.19 15.82
N GLY A 151 -12.14 19.18 16.47
CA GLY A 151 -12.71 19.87 17.62
C GLY A 151 -13.02 18.92 18.78
N GLN A 152 -14.03 19.22 19.59
CA GLN A 152 -14.46 18.40 20.73
C GLN A 152 -15.56 17.40 20.36
N THR A 153 -15.46 16.77 19.18
CA THR A 153 -16.46 15.82 18.67
C THR A 153 -15.84 14.45 18.40
N ASN A 154 -16.67 13.42 18.23
CA ASN A 154 -16.21 12.08 17.78
C ASN A 154 -16.01 12.03 16.26
N ARG A 155 -15.53 13.12 15.64
CA ARG A 155 -15.24 13.20 14.20
C ARG A 155 -13.74 13.27 13.99
N TYR A 156 -13.25 12.51 13.03
CA TYR A 156 -11.84 12.46 12.68
C TYR A 156 -11.66 12.58 11.17
N VAL A 157 -10.51 13.10 10.77
CA VAL A 157 -10.06 13.11 9.39
C VAL A 157 -8.82 12.23 9.30
N LEU A 158 -8.84 11.23 8.42
CA LEU A 158 -7.72 10.34 8.13
C LEU A 158 -6.78 11.03 7.14
N GLN A 159 -5.64 11.52 7.62
CA GLN A 159 -4.68 12.30 6.84
C GLN A 159 -3.49 11.45 6.37
N PRO A 160 -2.95 11.71 5.17
CA PRO A 160 -1.67 11.16 4.77
C PRO A 160 -0.54 11.89 5.50
N VAL A 161 0.44 11.16 6.02
CA VAL A 161 1.64 11.75 6.65
C VAL A 161 2.76 11.80 5.62
N ALA A 162 2.81 12.92 4.89
CA ALA A 162 3.68 13.04 3.72
C ALA A 162 5.19 12.97 4.06
N ASP A 163 5.59 13.48 5.22
CA ASP A 163 7.01 13.59 5.60
C ASP A 163 7.63 12.25 6.03
N GLU A 164 6.80 11.24 6.33
CA GLU A 164 7.26 9.96 6.89
C GLU A 164 7.10 8.77 5.94
N VAL A 165 6.71 9.03 4.70
CA VAL A 165 6.69 8.02 3.65
C VAL A 165 8.08 7.39 3.48
N LYS A 166 8.14 6.07 3.67
CA LYS A 166 9.35 5.26 3.48
C LYS A 166 9.32 4.56 2.13
N VAL A 167 10.41 4.67 1.37
CA VAL A 167 10.63 3.91 0.15
C VAL A 167 11.84 3.02 0.38
N ILE A 168 11.67 1.71 0.21
CA ILE A 168 12.71 0.71 0.47
C ILE A 168 12.95 -0.05 -0.82
N TYR A 169 14.19 -0.08 -1.27
CA TYR A 169 14.60 -0.83 -2.45
C TYR A 169 15.17 -2.19 -2.05
N GLU A 170 14.82 -3.23 -2.81
CA GLU A 170 15.42 -4.54 -2.65
C GLU A 170 16.96 -4.47 -2.71
N GLY A 171 17.63 -5.02 -1.69
CA GLY A 171 19.08 -4.96 -1.53
C GLY A 171 19.62 -3.78 -0.69
N GLU A 172 18.80 -2.77 -0.39
CA GLU A 172 19.20 -1.62 0.46
C GLU A 172 18.68 -1.73 1.92
N GLY A 173 17.89 -2.76 2.24
CA GLY A 173 17.31 -3.00 3.57
C GLY A 173 18.28 -3.52 4.66
N GLY A 174 19.59 -3.30 4.51
CA GLY A 174 20.59 -3.88 5.41
C GLY A 174 21.88 -3.07 5.54
N SER A 175 21.85 -1.97 6.29
CA SER A 175 23.05 -1.45 6.99
C SER A 175 22.67 -0.49 8.12
N GLY A 176 22.32 -1.07 9.27
CA GLY A 176 22.52 -0.43 10.57
C GLY A 176 23.89 -0.82 11.13
N ASN A 177 24.79 0.15 11.20
CA ASN A 177 26.21 0.02 11.56
C ASN A 177 26.45 -0.24 13.06
N GLN A 178 27.39 -1.14 13.44
CA GLN A 178 28.49 -0.87 14.39
C GLN A 178 29.30 -2.14 14.72
N THR A 179 30.56 -2.20 14.25
CA THR A 179 31.65 -2.72 15.08
C THR A 179 32.78 -1.70 15.07
N ASN A 180 32.80 -0.89 16.13
CA ASN A 180 34.00 -0.18 16.53
C ASN A 180 34.93 -1.21 17.18
N SER A 181 36.09 -1.49 16.58
CA SER A 181 37.25 -2.09 17.26
C SER A 181 38.48 -2.04 16.34
N SER A 182 39.31 -1.01 16.53
CA SER A 182 40.66 -1.13 17.13
C SER A 182 41.35 0.22 17.11
#